data_AF-A0A418Y2Z8-F1
#
_entry.id   AF-A0A418Y2Z8-F1
#
_cell.length_a   1.000
_cell.length_b   1.000
_cell.length_c   1.000
_cell.angle_alpha   90.00
_cell.angle_beta   90.00
_cell.angle_gamma   90.00
#
_symmetry.space_group_name_H-M   'P 1'
#
loop_
_entity.id
_entity.type
_entity.pdbx_description
1 polymer ?
#
loop_
_entity_poly.entity_id
_entity_poly.type
_entity_poly.pdbx_seq_one_letter_code
_entity_poly.pdbx_strand_id
1 'polypeptide(L)'
;MEQIDFVSIEEQQRPRKRRAATPSSASAQNRKPSARSRQGAVREGYRRLTADIPADLHKRLKMQALMEDRSVTELIVQAAESFLRNRD
;
A
#
# COMPACT_ATOMS: atom_id res chain seq x y z
N MET A 1 -3.27 -35.07 2.63
CA MET A 1 -2.26 -34.10 2.12
C MET A 1 -2.76 -33.64 0.77
N GLU A 2 -3.52 -32.55 0.75
CA GLU A 2 -4.08 -32.00 -0.49
C GLU A 2 -3.00 -31.17 -1.19
N GLN A 3 -2.75 -31.52 -2.45
CA GLN A 3 -1.76 -30.89 -3.33
C GLN A 3 -2.36 -29.60 -3.90
N ILE A 4 -1.58 -28.52 -3.83
CA ILE A 4 -1.95 -27.22 -4.37
C ILE A 4 -1.78 -27.27 -5.89
N ASP A 5 -2.89 -27.09 -6.60
CA ASP A 5 -3.00 -27.09 -8.06
C ASP A 5 -2.38 -25.81 -8.64
N PHE A 6 -1.23 -25.97 -9.30
CA PHE A 6 -0.49 -24.88 -9.94
C PHE A 6 -0.92 -24.82 -11.41
N VAL A 7 -1.99 -24.08 -11.69
CA VAL A 7 -2.47 -23.88 -13.07
C VAL A 7 -1.51 -22.95 -13.81
N SER A 8 -0.76 -23.55 -14.74
CA SER A 8 0.03 -22.96 -15.81
C SER A 8 -0.68 -21.78 -16.49
N ILE A 9 0.00 -20.63 -16.53
CA ILE A 9 -0.33 -19.56 -17.48
C ILE A 9 0.64 -19.70 -18.65
N GLU A 10 0.28 -20.60 -19.58
CA GLU A 10 0.85 -20.64 -20.92
C GLU A 10 0.48 -19.37 -21.70
N GLU A 11 1.53 -18.71 -22.18
CA GLU A 11 1.69 -18.36 -23.60
C GLU A 11 0.50 -17.70 -24.33
N GLN A 12 0.55 -16.37 -24.43
CA GLN A 12 -0.10 -15.64 -25.52
C GLN A 12 0.90 -14.71 -26.22
N GLN A 13 1.71 -15.31 -27.10
CA GLN A 13 2.33 -14.59 -28.21
C GLN A 13 1.34 -14.51 -29.39
N ARG A 14 1.03 -13.30 -29.87
CA ARG A 14 0.59 -13.10 -31.27
C ARG A 14 1.24 -11.85 -31.89
N PRO A 15 1.54 -11.86 -33.20
CA PRO A 15 2.58 -11.00 -33.77
C PRO A 15 2.07 -9.76 -34.53
N ARG A 16 2.99 -8.77 -34.60
CA ARG A 16 3.23 -7.72 -35.61
C ARG A 16 2.09 -6.76 -36.03
N LYS A 17 2.33 -5.46 -35.75
CA LYS A 17 2.10 -4.42 -36.76
C LYS A 17 3.16 -3.32 -36.65
N ARG A 18 4.07 -3.27 -37.63
CA ARG A 18 5.01 -2.16 -37.86
C ARG A 18 4.19 -0.88 -38.11
N ARG A 19 4.41 0.16 -37.33
CA ARG A 19 4.18 1.55 -37.79
C ARG A 19 5.42 2.38 -37.46
N ALA A 20 5.79 3.14 -38.47
CA ALA A 20 7.06 3.80 -38.68
C ALA A 20 7.36 4.88 -37.64
N ALA A 21 8.65 5.15 -37.50
CA ALA A 21 9.20 6.28 -36.77
C ALA A 21 8.72 7.61 -37.37
N THR A 22 8.26 8.50 -36.50
CA THR A 22 8.30 9.95 -36.70
C THR A 22 8.89 10.56 -35.42
N PRO A 23 10.07 11.20 -35.47
CA PRO A 23 10.53 12.04 -34.38
C PRO A 23 9.96 13.43 -34.60
N SER A 24 9.08 13.88 -33.71
CA SER A 24 8.70 15.29 -33.67
C SER A 24 8.55 15.76 -32.23
N SER A 25 9.45 16.69 -31.92
CA SER A 25 9.51 17.62 -30.81
C SER A 25 8.18 18.02 -30.17
N ALA A 26 8.13 18.08 -28.84
CA ALA A 26 7.80 19.31 -28.10
C ALA A 26 7.72 19.08 -26.59
N SER A 27 8.38 19.99 -25.86
CA SER A 27 8.13 20.37 -24.46
C SER A 27 8.45 19.34 -23.35
N ALA A 28 9.68 19.42 -22.84
CA ALA A 28 9.99 19.07 -21.46
C ALA A 28 9.27 20.06 -20.53
N GLN A 29 7.96 19.89 -20.35
CA GLN A 29 7.21 20.56 -19.30
C GLN A 29 7.55 19.92 -17.96
N ASN A 30 8.22 20.72 -17.14
CA ASN A 30 8.42 20.65 -15.70
C ASN A 30 7.29 19.88 -14.96
N ARG A 31 7.43 18.56 -14.81
CA ARG A 31 6.51 17.75 -14.02
C ARG A 31 6.91 17.84 -12.55
N LYS A 32 6.41 18.86 -11.85
CA LYS A 32 6.20 18.76 -10.39
C LYS A 32 5.43 17.46 -10.12
N PRO A 33 5.84 16.59 -9.19
CA PRO A 33 5.05 15.42 -8.86
C PRO A 33 3.71 15.91 -8.28
N SER A 34 2.67 15.84 -9.09
CA SER A 34 1.29 15.94 -8.65
C SER A 34 1.09 14.85 -7.61
N ALA A 35 1.01 15.23 -6.35
CA ALA A 35 0.48 14.40 -5.27
C ALA A 35 -0.97 14.08 -5.60
N ARG A 36 -1.16 13.11 -6.49
CA ARG A 36 -2.46 12.54 -6.83
C ARG A 36 -3.01 11.95 -5.54
N SER A 37 -3.91 12.71 -4.93
CA SER A 37 -4.76 12.31 -3.81
C SER A 37 -5.53 11.04 -4.22
N ARG A 38 -4.89 9.88 -4.03
CA ARG A 38 -5.53 8.55 -4.03
C ARG A 38 -6.06 8.24 -2.64
N GLN A 39 -6.53 9.27 -1.96
CA GLN A 39 -6.90 9.20 -0.57
C GLN A 39 -8.40 8.96 -0.52
N GLY A 40 -8.80 7.69 -0.34
CA GLY A 40 -10.20 7.32 -0.11
C GLY A 40 -10.82 8.12 1.04
N ALA A 41 -12.14 8.17 1.14
CA ALA A 41 -12.81 8.93 2.19
C ALA A 41 -12.35 8.45 3.59
N VAL A 42 -12.07 9.39 4.49
CA VAL A 42 -11.82 9.08 5.91
C VAL A 42 -13.16 8.72 6.54
N ARG A 43 -13.19 7.70 7.39
CA ARG A 43 -14.40 7.30 8.12
C ARG A 43 -14.89 8.46 9.01
N GLU A 44 -16.20 8.60 9.16
CA GLU A 44 -16.80 9.62 10.02
C GLU A 44 -16.27 9.48 11.47
N GLY A 45 -15.86 10.61 12.08
CA GLY A 45 -15.25 10.63 13.41
C GLY A 45 -13.76 10.27 13.47
N TYR A 46 -13.11 9.89 12.36
CA TYR A 46 -11.69 9.55 12.33
C TYR A 46 -10.84 10.67 11.73
N ARG A 47 -9.57 10.75 12.15
CA ARG A 47 -8.54 11.60 11.53
C ARG A 47 -7.36 10.75 11.07
N ARG A 48 -6.74 11.12 9.95
CA ARG A 48 -5.53 10.46 9.46
C ARG A 48 -4.31 10.95 10.23
N LEU A 49 -3.49 10.01 10.65
CA LEU A 49 -2.18 10.26 11.22
C LEU A 49 -1.12 9.74 10.22
N THR A 50 -0.25 10.63 9.77
CA THR A 50 1.00 10.24 9.09
C THR A 50 2.12 10.40 10.11
N ALA A 51 2.81 9.32 10.44
CA ALA A 51 3.90 9.32 11.40
C ALA A 51 5.03 8.43 10.90
N ASP A 52 6.26 8.90 11.11
CA ASP A 52 7.43 8.07 10.89
C ASP A 52 7.58 7.11 12.07
N ILE A 53 7.66 5.81 11.75
CA ILE A 53 7.84 4.75 12.74
C ILE A 53 9.09 3.93 12.41
N PRO A 54 9.85 3.45 13.39
CA PRO A 54 10.99 2.57 13.14
C PRO A 54 10.59 1.36 12.29
N ALA A 55 11.42 1.00 11.31
CA ALA A 55 11.12 -0.10 10.38
C ALA A 55 10.87 -1.43 11.10
N ASP A 56 11.66 -1.72 12.14
CA ASP A 56 11.52 -2.93 12.96
C ASP A 56 10.21 -2.95 13.75
N LEU A 57 9.73 -1.78 14.19
CA LEU A 57 8.45 -1.67 14.87
C LEU A 57 7.30 -1.94 13.90
N HIS A 58 7.35 -1.37 12.70
CA HIS A 58 6.35 -1.62 11.66
C HIS A 58 6.25 -3.11 11.30
N LYS A 59 7.40 -3.80 11.15
CA LYS A 59 7.43 -5.25 10.90
C LYS A 59 6.77 -6.05 12.04
N ARG A 60 7.13 -5.74 13.29
CA ARG A 60 6.54 -6.41 14.46
C ARG A 60 5.04 -6.19 14.56
N LEU A 61 4.56 -4.96 14.34
CA LEU A 61 3.12 -4.66 14.32
C LEU A 61 2.37 -5.45 13.25
N LYS A 62 2.93 -5.59 12.05
CA LYS A 62 2.33 -6.39 10.98
C LYS A 62 2.27 -7.88 11.31
N MET A 63 3.35 -8.43 11.86
CA MET A 63 3.36 -9.83 12.27
C MET A 63 2.34 -10.08 13.38
N GLN A 64 2.26 -9.19 14.38
CA GLN A 64 1.29 -9.31 15.45
C GLN A 64 -0.15 -9.23 14.94
N ALA A 65 -0.43 -8.26 14.07
CA ALA A 65 -1.73 -8.08 13.44
C ALA A 65 -2.17 -9.36 12.68
N LEU A 66 -1.24 -9.97 11.94
CA LEU A 66 -1.50 -11.24 11.24
C LEU A 66 -1.80 -12.39 12.20
N MET A 67 -1.11 -12.47 13.34
CA MET A 67 -1.30 -13.56 14.31
C MET A 67 -2.56 -13.41 15.15
N GLU A 68 -3.04 -12.18 15.36
CA GLU A 68 -4.25 -11.89 16.13
C GLU A 68 -5.52 -11.79 15.27
N ASP A 69 -5.44 -11.96 13.95
CA ASP A 69 -6.53 -11.68 12.99
C ASP A 69 -7.08 -10.24 13.13
N ARG A 70 -6.17 -9.29 13.38
CA ARG A 70 -6.49 -7.86 13.61
C ARG A 70 -5.75 -6.97 12.63
N SER A 71 -6.17 -5.72 12.53
CA SER A 71 -5.44 -4.71 11.75
C SER A 71 -4.36 -4.03 12.59
N VAL A 72 -3.28 -3.61 11.92
CA VAL A 72 -2.22 -2.77 12.54
C VAL A 72 -2.81 -1.50 13.15
N THR A 73 -3.84 -0.92 12.53
CA THR A 73 -4.54 0.26 13.04
C THR A 73 -5.17 0.00 14.40
N GLU A 74 -5.84 -1.15 14.61
CA GLU A 74 -6.46 -1.50 15.88
C GLU A 74 -5.43 -1.69 17.00
N LEU A 75 -4.28 -2.31 16.68
CA LEU A 75 -3.18 -2.44 17.64
C LEU A 75 -2.64 -1.07 18.08
N ILE A 76 -2.49 -0.14 17.13
CA ILE A 76 -2.04 1.23 17.42
C ILE A 76 -3.04 1.97 18.31
N VAL A 77 -4.34 1.89 17.99
CA VAL A 77 -5.39 2.54 18.79
C VAL A 77 -5.43 1.97 20.20
N GLN A 78 -5.41 0.64 20.35
CA GLN A 78 -5.41 0.01 21.67
C GLN A 78 -4.17 0.38 22.49
N ALA A 79 -2.99 0.41 21.87
CA ALA A 79 -1.76 0.82 22.53
C ALA A 79 -1.83 2.29 22.97
N ALA A 80 -2.34 3.18 22.11
CA ALA A 80 -2.50 4.60 22.44
C ALA A 80 -3.49 4.81 23.60
N GLU A 81 -4.64 4.15 23.57
CA GLU A 81 -5.60 4.21 24.67
C GLU A 81 -5.03 3.68 25.99
N SER A 82 -4.33 2.55 25.94
CA SER A 82 -3.73 1.95 27.14
C SER A 82 -2.62 2.83 27.70
N PHE A 83 -1.83 3.46 26.83
CA PHE A 83 -0.82 4.44 27.24
C PHE A 83 -1.44 5.67 27.91
N LEU A 84 -2.58 6.17 27.44
CA LEU A 84 -3.27 7.31 28.05
C LEU A 84 -3.93 6.94 29.39
N ARG A 85 -4.51 5.74 29.50
CA ARG A 85 -5.14 5.25 30.75
C ARG A 85 -4.15 5.01 31.88
N ASN A 86 -2.94 4.54 31.56
CA ASN A 86 -1.93 4.16 32.55
C ASN A 86 -0.99 5.31 32.93
N ARG A 87 -1.34 6.55 32.57
CA ARG A 87 -0.52 7.75 32.82
C ARG A 87 -1.00 8.58 34.02
N ASP A 88 -2.10 8.16 34.64
CA ASP A 88 -2.56 8.56 35.97
C ASP A 88 -2.09 7.55 37.02
#